data_AF-A0A9P6EGR0-F1
#
_entry.id   AF-A0A9P6EGR0-F1
#
_cell.length_a   1.000
_cell.length_b   1.000
_cell.length_c   1.000
_cell.angle_alpha   90.00
_cell.angle_beta   90.00
_cell.angle_gamma   90.00
#
_symmetry.space_group_name_H-M   'P 1'
#
loop_
_entity.id
_entity.type
_entity.pdbx_description
1 polymer ?
#
loop_
_entity_poly.entity_id
_entity_poly.type
_entity_poly.pdbx_seq_one_letter_code
_entity_poly.pdbx_strand_id
1 'polypeptide(L)'
;MPLEYPFAVPPIKFELPYSTWATNDAKSQLARVKAEIIALNLPFLQQKARSPNADFTFFQALSEGILTTTKLKSSKIAKLLADHLSGLLEKACVPGLISTLHQQPCHWEAPLYGLLNLLEGEIEKEPKDRDLTILQTVVSTLHIISKLVWRDLSFLLHDGAVGDYRRCLVSRTIYMMSQLPGQREKMYDATTISLVMHCWVFMSHNPINRLSASACARYLFFQTEVIPPPPAGVRYTALLSVSLETFVSREKLALENSDLLGEALAMEFKAIDPFSGQNSDLSQAFVDRKFCTAIVNALYRQVLDVEKKEKFDDDTMTVFGEGGRLIQ
;
A
#
# COMPACT_ATOMS: atom_id res chain seq x y z
N MET A 1 9.07 -40.47 20.33
CA MET A 1 8.28 -39.54 21.15
C MET A 1 7.75 -38.46 20.22
N PRO A 2 6.43 -38.39 19.98
CA PRO A 2 5.88 -37.34 19.13
C PRO A 2 5.85 -36.02 19.92
N LEU A 3 6.37 -34.94 19.34
CA LEU A 3 6.25 -33.60 19.88
C LEU A 3 4.83 -33.10 19.58
N GLU A 4 4.03 -32.97 20.63
CA GLU A 4 2.74 -32.30 20.60
C GLU A 4 2.96 -30.80 20.29
N TYR A 5 2.34 -30.31 19.22
CA TYR A 5 2.21 -28.88 18.94
C TYR A 5 1.00 -28.35 19.72
N PRO A 6 1.15 -27.44 20.70
CA PRO A 6 0.03 -26.67 21.20
C PRO A 6 -0.24 -25.49 20.26
N PHE A 7 -1.47 -24.96 20.31
CA PHE A 7 -2.02 -23.82 19.56
C PHE A 7 -2.76 -24.15 18.25
N ALA A 8 -3.93 -24.76 18.41
CA ALA A 8 -5.06 -24.50 17.53
C ALA A 8 -5.66 -23.14 17.90
N VAL A 9 -5.62 -22.17 16.99
CA VAL A 9 -6.37 -20.90 17.10
C VAL A 9 -7.79 -21.16 16.59
N PRO A 10 -8.85 -20.93 17.38
CA PRO A 10 -10.21 -21.17 16.94
C PRO A 10 -10.66 -20.13 15.89
N PRO A 11 -11.58 -20.47 14.98
CA PRO A 11 -12.16 -19.52 14.05
C PRO A 11 -13.00 -18.48 14.82
N ILE A 12 -12.59 -17.22 14.74
CA ILE A 12 -13.32 -16.08 15.32
C ILE A 12 -14.54 -15.81 14.45
N LYS A 13 -15.74 -16.10 14.98
CA LYS A 13 -16.99 -15.51 14.49
C LYS A 13 -17.13 -14.12 15.09
N PHE A 14 -17.17 -13.09 14.24
CA PHE A 14 -17.49 -11.73 14.66
C PHE A 14 -19.01 -11.56 14.72
N GLU A 15 -19.57 -11.57 15.92
CA GLU A 15 -20.78 -10.80 16.23
C GLU A 15 -20.32 -9.55 16.99
N LEU A 16 -20.55 -8.36 16.42
CA LEU A 16 -20.28 -7.09 17.09
C LEU A 16 -21.58 -6.58 17.74
N PRO A 17 -21.63 -6.43 19.08
CA PRO A 17 -22.71 -5.75 19.76
C PRO A 17 -22.31 -4.29 20.00
N TYR A 18 -22.57 -3.39 19.05
CA TYR A 18 -22.55 -1.94 19.31
C TYR A 18 -23.63 -1.25 18.49
N SER A 19 -24.87 -1.40 18.93
CA SER A 19 -25.93 -0.44 18.64
C SER A 19 -25.88 0.70 19.64
N THR A 20 -26.04 1.91 19.11
CA THR A 20 -26.22 3.18 19.83
C THR A 20 -24.93 3.73 20.42
N TRP A 21 -24.34 4.72 19.74
CA TRP A 21 -24.12 6.10 20.18
C TRP A 21 -23.31 6.82 19.07
N ALA A 22 -23.55 8.13 18.90
CA ALA A 22 -22.79 9.08 18.06
C ALA A 22 -23.02 9.14 16.53
N THR A 23 -24.13 9.76 16.10
CA THR A 23 -24.24 10.40 14.76
C THR A 23 -24.04 11.92 14.78
N ASN A 24 -24.14 12.57 15.95
CA ASN A 24 -23.95 14.02 16.08
C ASN A 24 -22.51 14.44 16.42
N ASP A 25 -21.67 13.53 16.93
CA ASP A 25 -20.28 13.86 17.33
C ASP A 25 -19.32 13.91 16.13
N ALA A 26 -19.51 13.05 15.12
CA ALA A 26 -18.64 12.98 13.94
C ALA A 26 -18.67 14.27 13.08
N LYS A 27 -19.83 14.93 12.95
CA LYS A 27 -19.94 16.23 12.26
C LYS A 27 -19.22 17.35 13.02
N SER A 28 -19.29 17.34 14.35
CA SER A 28 -18.61 18.30 15.23
C SER A 28 -17.10 18.10 15.21
N GLN A 29 -16.64 16.84 15.27
CA GLN A 29 -15.21 16.52 15.16
C GLN A 29 -14.64 16.82 13.77
N LEU A 30 -15.38 16.55 12.69
CA LEU A 30 -14.98 16.93 11.33
C LEU A 30 -14.95 18.45 11.16
N ALA A 31 -15.93 19.18 11.69
CA ALA A 31 -15.91 20.65 11.68
C ALA A 31 -14.74 21.23 12.50
N ARG A 32 -14.37 20.58 13.60
CA ARG A 32 -13.22 20.94 14.43
C ARG A 32 -11.88 20.62 13.76
N VAL A 33 -11.75 19.49 13.09
CA VAL A 33 -10.57 19.15 12.26
C VAL A 33 -10.48 20.08 11.04
N LYS A 34 -11.62 20.42 10.39
CA LYS A 34 -11.68 21.44 9.34
C LYS A 34 -11.23 22.81 9.87
N ALA A 35 -11.70 23.22 11.04
CA ALA A 35 -11.31 24.46 11.68
C ALA A 35 -9.85 24.45 12.14
N GLU A 36 -9.30 23.34 12.64
CA GLU A 36 -7.89 23.22 13.03
C GLU A 36 -6.97 23.17 11.81
N ILE A 37 -7.32 22.47 10.72
CA ILE A 37 -6.57 22.48 9.46
C ILE A 37 -6.61 23.88 8.80
N ILE A 38 -7.74 24.57 8.82
CA ILE A 38 -7.86 25.91 8.23
C ILE A 38 -7.23 26.98 9.12
N ALA A 39 -7.41 26.91 10.44
CA ALA A 39 -6.89 27.90 11.39
C ALA A 39 -5.40 27.72 11.70
N LEU A 40 -4.83 26.50 11.57
CA LEU A 40 -3.41 26.30 11.79
C LEU A 40 -2.56 26.40 10.52
N ASN A 41 -3.01 26.05 9.32
CA ASN A 41 -2.09 25.28 8.48
C ASN A 41 -1.91 25.71 7.00
N LEU A 42 -1.40 26.91 6.78
CA LEU A 42 -0.46 27.11 5.66
C LEU A 42 0.86 27.76 6.12
N PRO A 43 0.86 28.86 6.90
CA PRO A 43 2.10 29.48 7.37
C PRO A 43 2.79 28.64 8.46
N PHE A 44 2.04 28.05 9.40
CA PHE A 44 2.60 27.17 10.43
C PHE A 44 3.12 25.85 9.84
N LEU A 45 2.41 25.23 8.89
CA LEU A 45 2.94 24.06 8.16
C LEU A 45 4.18 24.40 7.35
N GLN A 46 4.21 25.54 6.67
CA GLN A 46 5.39 26.00 5.94
C GLN A 46 6.56 26.34 6.87
N GLN A 47 6.29 26.82 8.08
CA GLN A 47 7.31 27.11 9.09
C GLN A 47 7.85 25.84 9.75
N LYS A 48 6.97 24.88 10.09
CA LYS A 48 7.34 23.58 10.69
C LYS A 48 8.03 22.67 9.66
N ALA A 49 7.62 22.71 8.39
CA ALA A 49 8.28 22.02 7.28
C ALA A 49 9.70 22.53 6.96
N ARG A 50 10.06 23.74 7.44
CA ARG A 50 11.43 24.29 7.36
C ARG A 50 12.30 23.90 8.55
N SER A 51 11.74 23.21 9.54
CA SER A 51 12.50 22.72 10.69
C SER A 51 13.09 21.33 10.39
N PRO A 52 14.40 21.12 10.55
CA PRO A 52 15.02 19.81 10.37
C PRO A 52 14.55 18.74 11.39
N ASN A 53 13.81 19.15 12.42
CA ASN A 53 13.20 18.29 13.44
C ASN A 53 11.66 18.19 13.29
N ALA A 54 11.12 18.35 12.08
CA ALA A 54 9.68 18.23 11.85
C ALA A 54 9.20 16.79 12.13
N ASP A 55 8.52 16.62 13.26
CA ASP A 55 8.03 15.32 13.72
C ASP A 55 6.90 14.79 12.81
N PHE A 56 7.16 13.69 12.10
CA PHE A 56 6.25 13.04 11.15
C PHE A 56 5.00 12.46 11.82
N THR A 57 5.04 12.23 13.14
CA THR A 57 3.86 11.81 13.93
C THR A 57 2.68 12.78 13.80
N PHE A 58 2.94 14.06 13.53
CA PHE A 58 1.88 15.04 13.25
C PHE A 58 1.13 14.75 11.93
N PHE A 59 1.86 14.41 10.86
CA PHE A 59 1.26 14.06 9.57
C PHE A 59 0.56 12.69 9.63
N GLN A 60 1.10 11.77 10.44
CA GLN A 60 0.46 10.49 10.74
C GLN A 60 -0.88 10.67 11.45
N ALA A 61 -0.94 11.45 12.54
CA ALA A 61 -2.18 11.74 13.27
C ALA A 61 -3.23 12.43 12.39
N LEU A 62 -2.80 13.29 11.48
CA LEU A 62 -3.67 13.96 10.51
C LEU A 62 -4.24 12.98 9.47
N SER A 63 -3.41 12.09 8.93
CA SER A 63 -3.83 11.03 8.00
C SER A 63 -4.76 10.01 8.68
N GLU A 64 -4.47 9.61 9.91
CA GLU A 64 -5.29 8.69 10.70
C GLU A 64 -6.64 9.32 11.05
N GLY A 65 -6.67 10.62 11.38
CA GLY A 65 -7.92 11.37 11.60
C GLY A 65 -8.83 11.38 10.38
N ILE A 66 -8.27 11.58 9.18
CA ILE A 66 -8.99 11.58 7.89
C ILE A 66 -9.47 10.17 7.50
N LEU A 67 -8.68 9.13 7.80
CA LEU A 67 -9.04 7.73 7.53
C LEU A 67 -10.13 7.18 8.47
N THR A 68 -10.13 7.65 9.70
CA THR A 68 -11.14 7.24 10.70
C THR A 68 -12.50 7.85 10.39
N THR A 69 -12.54 9.07 9.86
CA THR A 69 -13.78 9.72 9.39
C THR A 69 -14.37 9.06 8.14
N THR A 70 -13.54 8.48 7.26
CA THR A 70 -13.99 7.80 6.04
C THR A 70 -14.50 6.37 6.28
N LYS A 71 -14.02 5.67 7.32
CA LYS A 71 -14.52 4.33 7.70
C LYS A 71 -15.96 4.31 8.23
N LEU A 72 -16.53 5.45 8.60
CA LEU A 72 -17.83 5.53 9.28
C LEU A 72 -19.06 5.39 8.37
N LYS A 73 -18.94 5.22 7.04
CA LYS A 73 -20.11 5.33 6.14
C LYS A 73 -20.26 4.37 4.94
N SER A 74 -19.53 3.27 4.83
CA SER A 74 -19.63 2.47 3.59
C SER A 74 -19.44 0.96 3.76
N SER A 75 -20.55 0.22 3.93
CA SER A 75 -20.61 -1.21 3.58
C SER A 75 -21.31 -1.46 2.22
N LYS A 76 -22.12 -0.51 1.73
CA LYS A 76 -22.80 -0.61 0.43
C LYS A 76 -21.93 -0.18 -0.77
N ILE A 77 -21.05 0.80 -0.61
CA ILE A 77 -20.19 1.31 -1.70
C ILE A 77 -19.01 0.35 -1.96
N ALA A 78 -18.50 -0.33 -0.93
CA ALA A 78 -17.46 -1.36 -1.09
C ALA A 78 -17.92 -2.55 -1.97
N LYS A 79 -19.19 -2.96 -1.86
CA LYS A 79 -19.77 -4.03 -2.68
C LYS A 79 -19.96 -3.59 -4.14
N LEU A 80 -20.45 -2.37 -4.36
CA LEU A 80 -20.58 -1.76 -5.69
C LEU A 80 -19.22 -1.55 -6.38
N LEU A 81 -18.17 -1.19 -5.64
CA LEU A 81 -16.80 -1.07 -6.16
C LEU A 81 -16.19 -2.42 -6.53
N ALA A 82 -16.41 -3.47 -5.73
CA ALA A 82 -15.91 -4.81 -6.03
C ALA A 82 -16.55 -5.40 -7.30
N ASP A 83 -17.86 -5.19 -7.49
CA ASP A 83 -18.59 -5.65 -8.68
C ASP A 83 -18.19 -4.86 -9.94
N HIS A 84 -17.94 -3.55 -9.81
CA HIS A 84 -17.51 -2.70 -10.93
C HIS A 84 -16.04 -2.94 -11.33
N LEU A 85 -15.15 -3.19 -10.36
CA LEU A 85 -13.74 -3.53 -10.60
C LEU A 85 -13.58 -4.91 -11.26
N SER A 86 -14.41 -5.88 -10.88
CA SER A 86 -14.43 -7.20 -11.54
C SER A 86 -14.86 -7.09 -13.01
N GLY A 87 -15.87 -6.26 -13.31
CA GLY A 87 -16.30 -5.99 -14.69
C GLY A 87 -15.32 -5.16 -15.52
N LEU A 88 -14.46 -4.35 -14.88
CA LEU A 88 -13.38 -3.62 -15.53
C LEU A 88 -12.16 -4.52 -15.79
N LEU A 89 -11.87 -5.48 -14.92
CA LEU A 89 -10.80 -6.47 -15.12
C LEU A 89 -11.11 -7.43 -16.29
N GLU A 90 -12.38 -7.81 -16.49
CA GLU A 90 -12.80 -8.58 -17.68
C GLU A 90 -12.69 -7.79 -18.98
N LYS A 91 -12.91 -6.47 -18.95
CA LYS A 91 -12.84 -5.58 -20.13
C LYS A 91 -11.44 -5.02 -20.40
N ALA A 92 -10.57 -5.00 -19.39
CA ALA A 92 -9.18 -4.57 -19.49
C ALA A 92 -8.22 -5.68 -19.91
N CYS A 93 -8.70 -6.87 -20.30
CA CYS A 93 -7.93 -7.81 -21.11
C CYS A 93 -7.82 -7.24 -22.55
N VAL A 94 -6.87 -6.32 -22.71
CA VAL A 94 -6.71 -5.39 -23.83
C VAL A 94 -6.27 -6.07 -25.14
N PRO A 95 -6.86 -5.71 -26.30
CA PRO A 95 -6.30 -5.99 -27.64
C PRO A 95 -4.96 -5.29 -27.96
N GLY A 96 -4.33 -4.60 -27.01
CA GLY A 96 -3.09 -3.83 -27.17
C GLY A 96 -1.84 -4.48 -26.57
N LEU A 97 -1.99 -5.49 -25.71
CA LEU A 97 -0.88 -6.19 -25.04
C LEU A 97 0.06 -6.91 -26.01
N ILE A 98 -0.42 -7.24 -27.21
CA ILE A 98 0.28 -8.04 -28.22
C ILE A 98 1.39 -7.23 -28.92
N SER A 99 1.26 -5.91 -29.02
CA SER A 99 2.24 -5.07 -29.75
C SER A 99 3.50 -4.70 -28.94
N THR A 100 3.46 -4.84 -27.62
CA THR A 100 4.60 -4.57 -26.70
C THR A 100 5.41 -5.81 -26.32
N LEU A 101 5.02 -7.00 -26.82
CA LEU A 101 5.61 -8.31 -26.49
C LEU A 101 6.93 -8.64 -27.22
N HIS A 102 7.54 -7.70 -27.94
CA HIS A 102 8.86 -7.89 -28.56
C HIS A 102 10.05 -7.50 -27.68
N GLN A 103 9.85 -7.32 -26.37
CA GLN A 103 10.96 -7.29 -25.44
C GLN A 103 11.41 -8.71 -25.11
N GLN A 104 12.72 -8.94 -25.20
CA GLN A 104 13.33 -10.23 -24.89
C GLN A 104 12.89 -10.68 -23.48
N PRO A 105 12.22 -11.84 -23.35
CA PRO A 105 11.77 -12.31 -22.05
C PRO A 105 12.97 -12.53 -21.13
N CYS A 106 12.91 -12.04 -19.90
CA CYS A 106 13.97 -12.32 -18.94
C CYS A 106 13.86 -13.78 -18.52
N HIS A 107 14.98 -14.48 -18.47
CA HIS A 107 15.00 -15.91 -18.15
C HIS A 107 14.54 -16.22 -16.72
N TRP A 108 14.45 -15.22 -15.84
CA TRP A 108 13.90 -15.36 -14.49
C TRP A 108 12.38 -15.18 -14.41
N GLU A 109 11.72 -14.58 -15.41
CA GLU A 109 10.27 -14.26 -15.35
C GLU A 109 9.42 -15.53 -15.30
N ALA A 110 9.61 -16.45 -16.24
CA ALA A 110 8.81 -17.68 -16.31
C ALA A 110 9.00 -18.57 -15.07
N PRO A 111 10.24 -18.80 -14.57
CA PRO A 111 10.45 -19.49 -13.29
C PRO A 111 9.76 -18.79 -12.11
N LEU A 112 9.85 -17.46 -12.01
CA LEU A 112 9.24 -16.71 -10.91
C LEU A 112 7.71 -16.79 -10.94
N TYR A 113 7.11 -16.72 -12.13
CA TYR A 113 5.67 -16.92 -12.33
C TYR A 113 5.24 -18.34 -11.94
N GLY A 114 6.04 -19.35 -12.30
CA GLY A 114 5.82 -20.74 -11.87
C GLY A 114 5.84 -20.89 -10.34
N LEU A 115 6.80 -20.24 -9.66
CA LEU A 115 6.83 -20.22 -8.19
C LEU A 115 5.62 -19.52 -7.58
N LEU A 116 5.20 -18.39 -8.15
CA LEU A 116 4.03 -17.66 -7.68
C LEU A 116 2.76 -18.53 -7.76
N ASN A 117 2.54 -19.22 -8.88
CA ASN A 117 1.38 -20.11 -9.03
C ASN A 117 1.39 -21.25 -8.02
N LEU A 118 2.57 -21.84 -7.73
CA LEU A 118 2.71 -22.87 -6.71
C LEU A 118 2.42 -22.29 -5.30
N LEU A 119 2.94 -21.10 -5.00
CA LEU A 119 2.69 -20.42 -3.72
C LEU A 119 1.22 -20.10 -3.51
N GLU A 120 0.55 -19.57 -4.53
CA GLU A 120 -0.87 -19.24 -4.46
C GLU A 120 -1.70 -20.49 -4.17
N GLY A 121 -1.44 -21.58 -4.91
CA GLY A 121 -2.11 -22.86 -4.66
C GLY A 121 -1.87 -23.44 -3.27
N GLU A 122 -0.70 -23.23 -2.67
CA GLU A 122 -0.44 -23.68 -1.29
C GLU A 122 -1.00 -22.74 -0.22
N ILE A 123 -1.01 -21.43 -0.46
CA ILE A 123 -1.50 -20.44 0.52
C ILE A 123 -3.02 -20.52 0.67
N GLU A 124 -3.74 -20.84 -0.41
CA GLU A 124 -5.20 -21.04 -0.41
C GLU A 124 -5.64 -22.27 0.38
N LYS A 125 -4.75 -23.24 0.62
CA LYS A 125 -5.03 -24.42 1.44
C LYS A 125 -4.99 -24.09 2.94
N GLU A 126 -5.81 -24.81 3.69
CA GLU A 126 -5.73 -24.84 5.15
C GLU A 126 -4.31 -25.21 5.60
N PRO A 127 -3.76 -24.62 6.67
CA PRO A 127 -2.37 -24.84 7.08
C PRO A 127 -1.94 -26.31 7.23
N LYS A 128 -2.87 -27.19 7.63
CA LYS A 128 -2.66 -28.64 7.78
C LYS A 128 -2.59 -29.41 6.46
N ASP A 129 -3.14 -28.86 5.39
CA ASP A 129 -3.28 -29.49 4.07
C ASP A 129 -2.21 -29.00 3.07
N ARG A 130 -1.32 -28.10 3.51
CA ARG A 130 -0.22 -27.57 2.71
C ARG A 130 0.88 -28.61 2.51
N ASP A 131 1.38 -28.72 1.29
CA ASP A 131 2.52 -29.58 0.99
C ASP A 131 3.83 -28.88 1.41
N LEU A 132 4.36 -29.29 2.55
CA LEU A 132 5.61 -28.75 3.08
C LEU A 132 6.81 -28.97 2.15
N THR A 133 6.79 -30.01 1.32
CA THR A 133 7.85 -30.31 0.34
C THR A 133 7.83 -29.28 -0.79
N ILE A 134 6.63 -28.95 -1.29
CA ILE A 134 6.45 -27.88 -2.28
C ILE A 134 6.92 -26.56 -1.68
N LEU A 135 6.45 -26.20 -0.47
CA LEU A 135 6.85 -24.95 0.18
C LEU A 135 8.37 -24.85 0.39
N GLN A 136 9.04 -25.91 0.84
CA GLN A 136 10.51 -25.93 0.98
C GLN A 136 11.23 -25.77 -0.37
N THR A 137 10.71 -26.40 -1.42
CA THR A 137 11.23 -26.26 -2.78
C THR A 137 11.08 -24.84 -3.30
N VAL A 138 9.92 -24.21 -3.09
CA VAL A 138 9.69 -22.81 -3.49
C VAL A 138 10.61 -21.88 -2.70
N VAL A 139 10.71 -22.03 -1.37
CA VAL A 139 11.59 -21.20 -0.52
C VAL A 139 13.04 -21.25 -1.00
N SER A 140 13.58 -22.45 -1.24
CA SER A 140 14.95 -22.62 -1.69
C SER A 140 15.18 -22.06 -3.10
N THR A 141 14.20 -22.21 -3.99
CA THR A 141 14.28 -21.72 -5.37
C THR A 141 14.18 -20.20 -5.45
N LEU A 142 13.35 -19.57 -4.60
CA LEU A 142 13.16 -18.12 -4.59
C LEU A 142 14.48 -17.39 -4.35
N HIS A 143 15.33 -17.86 -3.43
CA HIS A 143 16.64 -17.24 -3.18
C HIS A 143 17.52 -17.21 -4.43
N ILE A 144 17.50 -18.28 -5.22
CA ILE A 144 18.27 -18.38 -6.46
C ILE A 144 17.71 -17.40 -7.49
N ILE A 145 16.38 -17.35 -7.64
CA ILE A 145 15.72 -16.45 -8.59
C ILE A 145 15.92 -14.98 -8.19
N SER A 146 15.80 -14.62 -6.91
CA SER A 146 16.04 -13.26 -6.43
C SER A 146 17.45 -12.77 -6.80
N LYS A 147 18.47 -13.62 -6.73
CA LYS A 147 19.83 -13.27 -7.19
C LYS A 147 19.89 -13.04 -8.70
N LEU A 148 19.15 -13.81 -9.50
CA LEU A 148 19.08 -13.60 -10.95
C LEU A 148 18.35 -12.30 -11.29
N VAL A 149 17.22 -12.02 -10.65
CA VAL A 149 16.49 -10.75 -10.76
C VAL A 149 17.40 -9.58 -10.42
N TRP A 150 18.19 -9.70 -9.34
CA TRP A 150 19.14 -8.67 -8.92
C TRP A 150 20.27 -8.45 -9.92
N ARG A 151 20.84 -9.53 -10.48
CA ARG A 151 21.85 -9.41 -11.54
C ARG A 151 21.28 -8.73 -12.78
N ASP A 152 20.01 -8.98 -13.07
CA ASP A 152 19.29 -8.48 -14.24
C ASP A 152 18.41 -7.26 -13.90
N LEU A 153 18.83 -6.46 -12.91
CA LEU A 153 18.07 -5.33 -12.36
C LEU A 153 17.65 -4.31 -13.42
N SER A 154 18.45 -4.12 -14.47
CA SER A 154 18.12 -3.21 -15.58
C SER A 154 16.80 -3.56 -16.28
N PHE A 155 16.43 -4.85 -16.34
CA PHE A 155 15.15 -5.28 -16.90
C PHE A 155 13.98 -5.05 -15.94
N LEU A 156 14.24 -5.15 -14.62
CA LEU A 156 13.27 -4.85 -13.57
C LEU A 156 12.98 -3.35 -13.48
N LEU A 157 13.99 -2.51 -13.74
CA LEU A 157 13.90 -1.05 -13.71
C LEU A 157 13.46 -0.43 -15.05
N HIS A 158 13.08 -1.24 -16.03
CA HIS A 158 12.55 -0.75 -17.29
C HIS A 158 11.30 0.12 -17.04
N ASP A 159 11.15 1.21 -17.77
CA ASP A 159 9.97 2.07 -17.64
C ASP A 159 8.75 1.45 -18.36
N GLY A 160 7.55 1.89 -17.96
CA GLY A 160 6.29 1.48 -18.59
C GLY A 160 5.73 0.13 -18.11
N ALA A 161 4.71 -0.34 -18.82
CA ALA A 161 3.85 -1.44 -18.37
C ALA A 161 4.61 -2.77 -18.17
N VAL A 162 5.62 -3.05 -19.01
CA VAL A 162 6.43 -4.28 -18.89
C VAL A 162 7.25 -4.26 -17.61
N GLY A 163 7.88 -3.14 -17.29
CA GLY A 163 8.62 -2.98 -16.04
C GLY A 163 7.72 -3.05 -14.82
N ASP A 164 6.54 -2.43 -14.87
CA ASP A 164 5.56 -2.50 -13.79
C ASP A 164 5.10 -3.94 -13.55
N TYR A 165 4.77 -4.67 -14.62
CA TYR A 165 4.41 -6.08 -14.52
C TYR A 165 5.50 -6.89 -13.81
N ARG A 166 6.77 -6.71 -14.22
CA ARG A 166 7.93 -7.36 -13.59
C ARG A 166 8.07 -7.01 -12.12
N ARG A 167 7.96 -5.73 -11.76
CA ARG A 167 8.00 -5.27 -10.37
C ARG A 167 6.85 -5.84 -9.55
N CYS A 168 5.64 -5.90 -10.11
CA CYS A 168 4.48 -6.52 -9.45
C CYS A 168 4.71 -8.01 -9.21
N LEU A 169 5.23 -8.74 -10.20
CA LEU A 169 5.53 -10.16 -10.09
C LEU A 169 6.54 -10.43 -8.97
N VAL A 170 7.63 -9.66 -8.92
CA VAL A 170 8.66 -9.77 -7.88
C VAL A 170 8.09 -9.42 -6.50
N SER A 171 7.45 -8.26 -6.35
CA SER A 171 6.86 -7.84 -5.08
C SER A 171 5.79 -8.79 -4.56
N ARG A 172 4.89 -9.26 -5.43
CA ARG A 172 3.84 -10.22 -5.06
C ARG A 172 4.43 -11.53 -4.60
N THR A 173 5.43 -12.06 -5.30
CA THR A 173 6.08 -13.32 -4.90
C THR A 173 6.77 -13.19 -3.54
N ILE A 174 7.53 -12.11 -3.31
CA ILE A 174 8.19 -11.84 -2.03
C ILE A 174 7.16 -11.65 -0.92
N TYR A 175 6.09 -10.89 -1.18
CA TYR A 175 5.02 -10.67 -0.22
C TYR A 175 4.35 -11.98 0.21
N MET A 176 3.97 -12.83 -0.76
CA MET A 176 3.34 -14.14 -0.51
C MET A 176 4.27 -15.06 0.27
N MET A 177 5.54 -15.12 -0.11
CA MET A 177 6.55 -15.88 0.63
C MET A 177 6.67 -15.39 2.09
N SER A 178 6.63 -14.07 2.30
CA SER A 178 6.73 -13.47 3.63
C SER A 178 5.53 -13.81 4.53
N GLN A 179 4.37 -14.16 3.96
CA GLN A 179 3.21 -14.60 4.74
C GLN A 179 3.37 -16.01 5.32
N LEU A 180 4.33 -16.81 4.82
CA LEU A 180 4.53 -18.16 5.32
C LEU A 180 5.19 -18.14 6.71
N PRO A 181 4.78 -19.03 7.64
CA PRO A 181 5.33 -19.07 8.99
C PRO A 181 6.87 -19.14 9.02
N GLY A 182 7.50 -18.19 9.71
CA GLY A 182 8.96 -18.11 9.88
C GLY A 182 9.77 -17.78 8.61
N GLN A 183 9.11 -17.42 7.51
CA GLN A 183 9.81 -17.02 6.28
C GLN A 183 10.07 -15.53 6.22
N ARG A 184 9.24 -14.70 6.85
CA ARG A 184 9.42 -13.24 6.91
C ARG A 184 10.83 -12.86 7.39
N GLU A 185 11.33 -13.50 8.43
CA GLU A 185 12.66 -13.23 9.01
C GLU A 185 13.79 -13.56 8.03
N LYS A 186 13.57 -14.52 7.13
CA LYS A 186 14.54 -14.90 6.10
C LYS A 186 14.53 -13.96 4.89
N MET A 187 13.49 -13.14 4.74
CA MET A 187 13.37 -12.15 3.66
C MET A 187 14.12 -10.84 3.97
N TYR A 188 14.81 -10.75 5.12
CA TYR A 188 15.62 -9.58 5.49
C TYR A 188 17.07 -9.65 5.01
N ASP A 189 17.38 -10.52 4.04
CA ASP A 189 18.67 -10.46 3.38
C ASP A 189 18.76 -9.21 2.49
N ALA A 190 19.98 -8.70 2.30
CA ALA A 190 20.22 -7.44 1.58
C ALA A 190 19.66 -7.45 0.15
N THR A 191 19.64 -8.61 -0.52
CA THR A 191 19.13 -8.73 -1.90
C THR A 191 17.63 -8.53 -1.91
N THR A 192 16.90 -9.23 -1.04
CA THR A 192 15.44 -9.13 -0.95
C THR A 192 15.01 -7.74 -0.54
N ILE A 193 15.67 -7.15 0.47
CA ILE A 193 15.43 -5.75 0.88
C ILE A 193 15.59 -4.80 -0.32
N SER A 194 16.68 -4.95 -1.08
CA SER A 194 16.94 -4.09 -2.23
C SER A 194 15.91 -4.26 -3.35
N LEU A 195 15.54 -5.50 -3.67
CA LEU A 195 14.50 -5.79 -4.66
C LEU A 195 13.16 -5.18 -4.29
N VAL A 196 12.74 -5.29 -3.03
CA VAL A 196 11.47 -4.73 -2.55
C VAL A 196 11.49 -3.20 -2.67
N MET A 197 12.59 -2.56 -2.26
CA MET A 197 12.75 -1.12 -2.39
C MET A 197 12.74 -0.65 -3.84
N HIS A 198 13.48 -1.32 -4.73
CA HIS A 198 13.47 -1.00 -6.15
C HIS A 198 12.09 -1.21 -6.78
N CYS A 199 11.40 -2.31 -6.46
CA CYS A 199 10.05 -2.55 -6.99
C CYS A 199 9.06 -1.48 -6.56
N TRP A 200 9.10 -1.06 -5.29
CA TRP A 200 8.19 -0.04 -4.77
C TRP A 200 8.52 1.36 -5.31
N VAL A 201 9.77 1.79 -5.25
CA VAL A 201 10.20 3.14 -5.65
C VAL A 201 10.05 3.39 -7.15
N PHE A 202 10.27 2.36 -7.98
CA PHE A 202 10.18 2.48 -9.44
C PHE A 202 8.84 2.01 -10.02
N MET A 203 7.88 1.59 -9.20
CA MET A 203 6.53 1.30 -9.69
C MET A 203 5.87 2.57 -10.23
N SER A 204 5.20 2.47 -11.39
CA SER A 204 4.36 3.58 -11.84
C SER A 204 3.30 3.95 -10.81
N HIS A 205 2.80 5.17 -10.92
CA HIS A 205 1.76 5.69 -10.03
C HIS A 205 0.36 5.17 -10.38
N ASN A 206 0.25 4.14 -11.22
CA ASN A 206 -1.01 3.43 -11.41
C ASN A 206 -1.39 2.76 -10.08
N PRO A 207 -2.54 3.12 -9.47
CA PRO A 207 -2.91 2.62 -8.15
C PRO A 207 -2.87 1.10 -8.08
N ILE A 208 -3.42 0.38 -9.08
CA ILE A 208 -3.57 -1.07 -9.09
C ILE A 208 -2.21 -1.77 -8.98
N ASN A 209 -1.24 -1.36 -9.79
CA ASN A 209 0.09 -1.96 -9.80
C ASN A 209 0.88 -1.62 -8.52
N ARG A 210 0.71 -0.39 -8.03
CA ARG A 210 1.40 0.12 -6.85
C ARG A 210 0.97 -0.57 -5.57
N LEU A 211 -0.28 -1.03 -5.46
CA LEU A 211 -0.79 -1.79 -4.31
C LEU A 211 0.11 -2.97 -3.92
N SER A 212 0.52 -3.80 -4.88
CA SER A 212 1.31 -5.00 -4.57
C SER A 212 2.70 -4.66 -4.04
N ALA A 213 3.36 -3.65 -4.61
CA ALA A 213 4.68 -3.24 -4.16
C ALA A 213 4.63 -2.50 -2.82
N SER A 214 3.67 -1.60 -2.64
CA SER A 214 3.44 -0.90 -1.37
C SER A 214 3.03 -1.87 -0.25
N ALA A 215 2.20 -2.88 -0.54
CA ALA A 215 1.85 -3.93 0.43
C ALA A 215 3.04 -4.80 0.81
N CYS A 216 3.89 -5.16 -0.16
CA CYS A 216 5.12 -5.91 0.08
C CYS A 216 6.09 -5.12 0.97
N ALA A 217 6.38 -3.87 0.60
CA ALA A 217 7.20 -2.97 1.41
C ALA A 217 6.62 -2.84 2.82
N ARG A 218 5.30 -2.59 2.92
CA ARG A 218 4.57 -2.49 4.19
C ARG A 218 4.77 -3.72 5.07
N TYR A 219 4.64 -4.90 4.51
CA TYR A 219 4.74 -6.13 5.29
C TYR A 219 6.15 -6.38 5.85
N LEU A 220 7.18 -6.01 5.08
CA LEU A 220 8.56 -6.25 5.47
C LEU A 220 9.10 -5.16 6.39
N PHE A 221 8.89 -3.88 6.11
CA PHE A 221 9.60 -2.82 6.84
C PHE A 221 8.78 -2.18 7.98
N PHE A 222 7.52 -2.57 8.15
CA PHE A 222 6.57 -1.82 8.97
C PHE A 222 6.04 -2.71 10.08
N GLN A 223 5.82 -2.08 11.22
CA GLN A 223 5.16 -2.71 12.34
C GLN A 223 3.66 -2.43 12.21
N THR A 224 2.83 -3.45 12.43
CA THR A 224 1.39 -3.27 12.65
C THR A 224 1.00 -4.04 13.91
N GLU A 225 -0.26 -3.94 14.35
CA GLU A 225 -0.77 -4.73 15.47
C GLU A 225 -0.56 -6.24 15.26
N VAL A 226 -0.56 -6.69 14.01
CA VAL A 226 -0.47 -8.10 13.62
C VAL A 226 0.92 -8.49 13.14
N ILE A 227 1.71 -7.51 12.68
CA ILE A 227 3.02 -7.75 12.06
C ILE A 227 4.11 -7.26 13.03
N PRO A 228 5.00 -8.15 13.53
CA PRO A 228 6.05 -7.73 14.46
C PRO A 228 7.00 -6.73 13.79
N PRO A 229 7.66 -5.85 14.57
CA PRO A 229 8.63 -4.92 14.00
C PRO A 229 9.73 -5.68 13.24
N PRO A 230 10.27 -5.12 12.15
CA PRO A 230 11.45 -5.70 11.51
C PRO A 230 12.65 -5.67 12.46
N PRO A 231 13.64 -6.56 12.27
CA PRO A 231 14.90 -6.51 13.00
C PRO A 231 15.59 -5.14 12.89
N ALA A 232 16.38 -4.79 13.92
CA ALA A 232 17.14 -3.55 13.93
C ALA A 232 18.04 -3.44 12.69
N GLY A 233 18.11 -2.23 12.12
CA GLY A 233 18.92 -1.94 10.94
C GLY A 233 18.26 -2.25 9.58
N VAL A 234 17.22 -3.09 9.51
CA VAL A 234 16.56 -3.44 8.24
C VAL A 234 16.04 -2.21 7.50
N ARG A 235 15.38 -1.28 8.21
CA ARG A 235 14.87 -0.03 7.61
C ARG A 235 15.98 0.86 7.09
N TYR A 236 17.10 0.92 7.80
CA TYR A 236 18.28 1.67 7.36
C TYR A 236 18.90 1.05 6.12
N THR A 237 19.05 -0.29 6.08
CA THR A 237 19.49 -1.03 4.89
C THR A 237 18.57 -0.78 3.69
N ALA A 238 17.26 -0.77 3.92
CA ALA A 238 16.27 -0.47 2.87
C ALA A 238 16.47 0.94 2.30
N LEU A 239 16.68 1.95 3.15
CA LEU A 239 16.99 3.32 2.71
C LEU A 239 18.28 3.41 1.91
N LEU A 240 19.30 2.62 2.26
CA LEU A 240 20.56 2.60 1.52
C LEU A 240 20.48 1.81 0.20
N SER A 241 19.41 1.05 -0.02
CA SER A 241 19.24 0.23 -1.23
C SER A 241 18.88 1.06 -2.47
N VAL A 242 18.41 2.30 -2.27
CA VAL A 242 18.11 3.27 -3.33
C VAL A 242 18.75 4.60 -2.97
N SER A 243 19.07 5.46 -3.94
CA SER A 243 19.57 6.79 -3.57
C SER A 243 18.44 7.58 -2.88
N LEU A 244 18.77 8.30 -1.80
CA LEU A 244 17.81 9.14 -1.07
C LEU A 244 17.10 10.12 -2.00
N GLU A 245 17.83 10.70 -2.95
CA GLU A 245 17.26 11.58 -3.96
C GLU A 245 16.21 10.89 -4.84
N THR A 246 16.46 9.65 -5.25
CA THR A 246 15.50 8.87 -6.05
C THR A 246 14.27 8.55 -5.23
N PHE A 247 14.47 8.09 -3.99
CA PHE A 247 13.37 7.79 -3.07
C PHE A 247 12.47 9.01 -2.88
N VAL A 248 13.03 10.14 -2.45
CA VAL A 248 12.27 11.37 -2.20
C VAL A 248 11.59 11.88 -3.47
N SER A 249 12.26 11.83 -4.62
CA SER A 249 11.68 12.29 -5.89
C SER A 249 10.51 11.42 -6.34
N ARG A 250 10.62 10.09 -6.21
CA ARG A 250 9.56 9.16 -6.61
C ARG A 250 8.36 9.21 -5.69
N GLU A 251 8.59 9.30 -4.38
CA GLU A 251 7.50 9.46 -3.42
C GLU A 251 6.81 10.83 -3.60
N LYS A 252 7.56 11.88 -3.93
CA LYS A 252 6.98 13.18 -4.24
C LYS A 252 6.08 13.11 -5.46
N LEU A 253 6.54 12.47 -6.54
CA LEU A 253 5.74 12.29 -7.75
C LEU A 253 4.48 11.48 -7.48
N ALA A 254 4.56 10.45 -6.62
CA ALA A 254 3.38 9.69 -6.19
C ALA A 254 2.38 10.61 -5.45
N LEU A 255 2.87 11.42 -4.51
CA LEU A 255 2.04 12.39 -3.79
C LEU A 255 1.54 13.54 -4.66
N GLU A 256 2.10 13.79 -5.84
CA GLU A 256 1.63 14.79 -6.79
C GLU A 256 0.61 14.23 -7.80
N ASN A 257 0.48 12.90 -7.90
CA ASN A 257 -0.51 12.26 -8.75
C ASN A 257 -1.94 12.58 -8.26
N SER A 258 -2.76 13.13 -9.16
CA SER A 258 -4.17 13.42 -8.90
C SER A 258 -5.04 12.18 -8.76
N ASP A 259 -4.63 11.07 -9.36
CA ASP A 259 -5.40 9.82 -9.42
C ASP A 259 -5.22 8.98 -8.15
N LEU A 260 -4.19 9.28 -7.34
CA LEU A 260 -3.98 8.66 -6.05
C LEU A 260 -4.82 9.37 -4.99
N LEU A 261 -5.99 8.80 -4.68
CA LEU A 261 -6.93 9.26 -3.68
C LEU A 261 -7.41 8.10 -2.79
N GLY A 262 -8.04 8.44 -1.67
CA GLY A 262 -8.63 7.51 -0.72
C GLY A 262 -7.62 6.56 -0.12
N GLU A 263 -7.90 5.26 -0.22
CA GLU A 263 -7.07 4.20 0.37
C GLU A 263 -5.67 4.12 -0.24
N ALA A 264 -5.55 4.36 -1.56
CA ALA A 264 -4.27 4.31 -2.25
C ALA A 264 -3.31 5.39 -1.72
N LEU A 265 -3.78 6.64 -1.61
CA LEU A 265 -2.99 7.73 -1.03
C LEU A 265 -2.62 7.48 0.44
N ALA A 266 -3.57 6.96 1.22
CA ALA A 266 -3.32 6.58 2.61
C ALA A 266 -2.27 5.48 2.75
N MET A 267 -2.21 4.53 1.82
CA MET A 267 -1.17 3.51 1.78
C MET A 267 0.19 4.10 1.48
N GLU A 268 0.30 5.08 0.59
CA GLU A 268 1.57 5.77 0.33
C GLU A 268 2.09 6.53 1.55
N PHE A 269 1.23 7.30 2.25
CA PHE A 269 1.64 7.94 3.49
C PHE A 269 2.12 6.95 4.54
N LYS A 270 1.37 5.85 4.72
CA LYS A 270 1.75 4.78 5.63
C LYS A 270 3.02 4.08 5.21
N ALA A 271 3.34 4.05 3.92
CA ALA A 271 4.54 3.47 3.35
C ALA A 271 5.79 4.36 3.58
N ILE A 272 5.63 5.67 3.72
CA ILE A 272 6.77 6.57 4.01
C ILE A 272 7.12 6.59 5.50
N ASP A 273 6.10 6.43 6.37
CA ASP A 273 6.19 6.69 7.80
C ASP A 273 7.39 6.07 8.55
N PRO A 274 7.74 4.77 8.41
CA PRO A 274 8.79 4.15 9.22
C PRO A 274 10.20 4.63 8.88
N PHE A 275 10.38 5.31 7.76
CA PHE A 275 11.64 5.90 7.36
C PHE A 275 11.86 7.28 7.98
N SER A 276 10.78 7.90 8.46
CA SER A 276 10.84 9.18 9.17
C SER A 276 11.68 9.05 10.44
N GLY A 277 12.60 10.01 10.62
CA GLY A 277 13.49 10.04 11.80
C GLY A 277 14.58 8.96 11.82
N GLN A 278 14.70 8.10 10.81
CA GLN A 278 15.76 7.09 10.73
C GLN A 278 17.10 7.66 10.29
N ASN A 279 17.10 8.77 9.55
CA ASN A 279 18.29 9.36 8.95
C ASN A 279 18.15 10.88 8.81
N SER A 280 19.12 11.65 9.34
CA SER A 280 19.17 13.12 9.20
C SER A 280 19.25 13.57 7.75
N ASP A 281 19.94 12.81 6.90
CA ASP A 281 20.11 13.11 5.48
C ASP A 281 18.80 12.91 4.72
N LEU A 282 17.97 11.95 5.15
CA LEU A 282 16.63 11.78 4.59
C LEU A 282 15.73 12.97 4.95
N SER A 283 15.78 13.43 6.21
CA SER A 283 15.07 14.64 6.63
C SER A 283 15.50 15.85 5.80
N GLN A 284 16.81 16.02 5.57
CA GLN A 284 17.32 17.10 4.73
C GLN A 284 16.85 16.96 3.27
N ALA A 285 16.90 15.76 2.70
CA ALA A 285 16.41 15.50 1.34
C ALA A 285 14.91 15.82 1.18
N PHE A 286 14.08 15.51 2.20
CA PHE A 286 12.68 15.91 2.22
C PHE A 286 12.50 17.43 2.20
N VAL A 287 13.30 18.17 2.97
CA VAL A 287 13.29 19.64 2.97
C VAL A 287 13.68 20.19 1.61
N ASP A 288 14.82 19.76 1.06
CA ASP A 288 15.39 20.28 -0.19
C ASP A 288 14.45 20.08 -1.38
N ARG A 289 13.74 18.95 -1.42
CA ARG A 289 12.79 18.61 -2.49
C ARG A 289 11.39 19.19 -2.28
N LYS A 290 11.16 19.96 -1.21
CA LYS A 290 9.85 20.51 -0.81
C LYS A 290 8.81 19.41 -0.61
N PHE A 291 9.22 18.27 -0.05
CA PHE A 291 8.37 17.08 0.11
C PHE A 291 7.13 17.38 0.95
N CYS A 292 7.26 18.18 2.02
CA CYS A 292 6.13 18.60 2.83
C CYS A 292 5.06 19.36 2.03
N THR A 293 5.45 20.13 1.00
CA THR A 293 4.48 20.80 0.12
C THR A 293 3.65 19.78 -0.67
N ALA A 294 4.29 18.70 -1.15
CA ALA A 294 3.57 17.62 -1.84
C ALA A 294 2.61 16.88 -0.88
N ILE A 295 3.03 16.60 0.36
CA ILE A 295 2.16 16.04 1.41
C ILE A 295 0.92 16.92 1.62
N VAL A 296 1.12 18.21 1.86
CA VAL A 296 0.01 19.16 2.12
C VAL A 296 -0.95 19.23 0.94
N ASN A 297 -0.40 19.30 -0.28
CA ASN A 297 -1.21 19.33 -1.49
C ASN A 297 -2.02 18.03 -1.65
N ALA A 298 -1.42 16.87 -1.39
CA ALA A 298 -2.10 15.58 -1.47
C ALA A 298 -3.24 15.47 -0.44
N LEU A 299 -3.00 15.89 0.80
CA LEU A 299 -4.02 15.94 1.84
C LEU A 299 -5.17 16.91 1.49
N TYR A 300 -4.84 18.08 0.94
CA TYR A 300 -5.86 19.03 0.49
C TYR A 300 -6.73 18.44 -0.63
N ARG A 301 -6.12 17.77 -1.62
CA ARG A 301 -6.87 17.06 -2.67
C ARG A 301 -7.78 15.98 -2.09
N GLN A 302 -7.30 15.23 -1.09
CA GLN A 302 -8.09 14.22 -0.41
C GLN A 302 -9.34 14.81 0.27
N VAL A 303 -9.19 15.97 0.94
CA VAL A 303 -10.31 16.66 1.57
C VAL A 303 -11.34 17.10 0.52
N LEU A 304 -10.89 17.69 -0.59
CA LEU A 304 -11.79 18.11 -1.67
C LEU A 304 -12.54 16.95 -2.34
N ASP A 305 -11.90 15.79 -2.50
CA ASP A 305 -12.54 14.58 -3.04
C ASP A 305 -13.68 14.10 -2.12
N VAL A 306 -13.45 14.09 -0.81
CA VAL A 306 -14.48 13.73 0.18
C VAL A 306 -15.66 14.70 0.11
N GLU A 307 -15.42 16.02 0.02
CA GLU A 307 -16.50 17.01 -0.07
C GLU A 307 -17.35 16.87 -1.34
N LYS A 308 -16.73 16.53 -2.47
CA LYS A 308 -17.46 16.28 -3.73
C LYS A 308 -18.38 15.07 -3.61
N LYS A 309 -17.91 13.99 -2.96
CA LYS A 309 -18.70 12.77 -2.74
C LYS A 309 -19.88 13.02 -1.79
N GLU A 310 -19.66 13.77 -0.70
CA GLU A 310 -20.73 14.12 0.24
C GLU A 310 -21.85 14.94 -0.42
N LYS A 311 -21.51 15.94 -1.24
CA LYS A 311 -22.52 16.73 -1.98
C LYS A 311 -23.32 15.88 -2.96
N PHE A 312 -22.65 14.96 -3.66
CA PHE A 312 -23.32 14.06 -4.60
C PHE A 312 -24.31 13.15 -3.88
N ASP A 313 -23.96 12.61 -2.70
CA ASP A 313 -24.84 11.77 -1.92
C ASP A 313 -26.07 12.53 -1.38
N ASP A 314 -25.91 13.78 -0.93
CA ASP A 314 -27.01 14.63 -0.46
C ASP A 314 -27.98 15.00 -1.60
N ASP A 315 -27.46 15.34 -2.78
CA ASP A 315 -28.29 15.64 -3.96
C ASP A 315 -29.04 14.40 -4.46
N THR A 316 -28.41 13.23 -4.43
CA THR A 316 -29.04 11.97 -4.84
C THR A 316 -30.15 11.55 -3.87
N MET A 317 -29.95 11.70 -2.56
CA MET A 317 -30.98 11.41 -1.55
C MET A 317 -32.18 12.34 -1.63
N THR A 318 -31.98 13.59 -2.09
CA THR A 318 -33.06 14.56 -2.27
C THR A 318 -33.95 14.21 -3.48
N VAL A 319 -33.36 13.71 -4.57
CA VAL A 319 -34.11 13.31 -5.80
C VAL A 319 -34.98 12.07 -5.59
N PHE A 320 -34.56 11.10 -4.76
CA PHE A 320 -35.38 9.91 -4.46
C PHE A 320 -36.43 10.13 -3.36
N GLY A 321 -36.39 11.26 -2.63
CA GLY A 321 -37.34 11.59 -1.58
C GLY A 321 -38.67 12.18 -2.06
N GLU A 322 -38.70 12.81 -3.25
CA GLU A 322 -39.90 13.51 -3.75
C GLU A 322 -40.75 12.70 -4.75
N GLY A 323 -40.24 11.56 -5.25
CA GLY A 323 -40.93 10.71 -6.24
C GLY A 323 -41.90 9.65 -5.68
N GLY A 324 -42.04 9.54 -4.36
CA GLY A 324 -42.83 8.50 -3.68
C GLY A 324 -44.34 8.74 -3.61
N ARG A 325 -44.94 9.55 -4.48
CA ARG A 325 -46.40 9.63 -4.66
C ARG A 325 -46.81 8.96 -5.97
N LEU A 326 -46.74 7.63 -6.00
CA LEU A 326 -47.48 6.83 -6.97
C LEU A 326 -48.93 6.71 -6.50
N ILE A 327 -49.78 7.51 -7.14
CA ILE A 327 -51.08 7.17 -7.72
C ILE A 327 -51.74 5.92 -7.09
N GLN A 328 -52.75 6.15 -6.25
CA GLN A 328 -53.86 5.21 -6.03
C GLN A 328 -55.01 5.56 -6.96
#